data_AF-A0A076PYT8-F1
#
_entry.id   AF-A0A076PYT8-F1
#
_cell.length_a   1.000
_cell.length_b   1.000
_cell.length_c   1.000
_cell.angle_alpha   90.00
_cell.angle_beta   90.00
_cell.angle_gamma   90.00
#
_symmetry.space_group_name_H-M   'P 1'
#
loop_
_entity.id
_entity.type
_entity.pdbx_description
1 polymer ?
#
loop_
_entity_poly.entity_id
_entity_poly.type
_entity_poly.pdbx_seq_one_letter_code
_entity_poly.pdbx_strand_id
1 'polypeptide(L)'
;MAEGQVTFTKHPDGCLLLFPRPEWLQFRERVAQLPITAQWWKRIFLGNAMDAEMDATGRLLISPELREATGLTKEVLMLGMGAHFEVWDKATYEMREAEARQQPMPAAFQDFVL
;
A
#
# COMPACT_ATOMS: atom_id res chain seq x y z
N MET A 1 -3.87 6.29 -21.93
CA MET A 1 -4.38 5.17 -21.12
C MET A 1 -3.17 4.62 -20.37
N ALA A 2 -3.26 4.33 -19.07
CA ALA A 2 -2.11 3.79 -18.33
C ALA A 2 -1.98 2.30 -18.67
N GLU A 3 -1.17 1.98 -19.68
CA GLU A 3 -0.87 0.63 -20.16
C GLU A 3 -0.08 -0.13 -19.08
N GLY A 4 -0.77 -0.74 -18.12
CA GLY A 4 -0.16 -1.63 -17.13
C GLY A 4 0.82 -0.98 -16.14
N GLN A 5 1.11 0.32 -16.24
CA GLN A 5 2.02 1.00 -15.34
C GLN A 5 1.40 1.21 -13.96
N VAL A 6 2.14 0.77 -12.96
CA VAL A 6 1.79 0.87 -11.55
C VAL A 6 2.98 1.38 -10.75
N THR A 7 2.73 1.81 -9.52
CA THR A 7 3.78 2.23 -8.59
C THR A 7 3.60 1.52 -7.26
N PHE A 8 4.66 0.89 -6.78
CA PHE A 8 4.76 0.36 -5.42
C PHE A 8 5.35 1.41 -4.49
N THR A 9 4.92 1.45 -3.23
CA THR A 9 5.62 2.16 -2.16
C THR A 9 5.37 1.52 -0.80
N LYS A 10 6.15 1.84 0.23
CA LYS A 10 6.01 1.28 1.58
C LYS A 10 4.90 1.98 2.36
N HIS A 11 4.19 1.22 3.20
CA HIS A 11 3.33 1.73 4.25
C HIS A 11 3.91 1.38 5.63
N PRO A 12 3.82 2.25 6.65
CA PRO A 12 4.33 1.94 7.99
C PRO A 12 3.61 0.80 8.69
N ASP A 13 2.43 0.41 8.23
CA ASP A 13 1.76 -0.79 8.74
C ASP A 13 2.45 -2.10 8.28
N GLY A 14 3.50 -2.01 7.46
CA GLY A 14 4.31 -3.16 7.06
C GLY A 14 3.86 -3.81 5.75
N CYS A 15 3.05 -3.11 4.95
CA CYS A 15 2.64 -3.54 3.61
C CYS A 15 3.24 -2.67 2.52
N LEU A 16 3.11 -3.12 1.27
CA LEU A 16 3.31 -2.27 0.10
C LEU A 16 1.97 -1.71 -0.34
N LEU A 17 1.94 -0.42 -0.66
CA LEU A 17 0.85 0.15 -1.44
C LEU A 17 1.17 -0.03 -2.92
N LEU A 18 0.16 -0.41 -3.69
CA LEU A 18 0.22 -0.56 -5.14
C LEU A 18 -0.83 0.35 -5.78
N PHE A 19 -0.36 1.32 -6.56
CA PHE A 19 -1.21 2.31 -7.21
C PHE A 19 -1.22 2.13 -8.74
N PRO A 20 -2.38 2.19 -9.40
CA PRO A 20 -2.45 2.56 -10.80
C PRO A 20 -1.81 3.94 -11.01
N ARG A 21 -1.15 4.16 -12.15
CA ARG A 21 -0.42 5.41 -12.38
C ARG A 21 -1.23 6.70 -12.13
N PRO A 22 -2.50 6.85 -12.58
CA PRO A 22 -3.26 8.07 -12.34
C PRO A 22 -3.49 8.38 -10.85
N GLU A 23 -3.72 7.34 -10.04
CA GLU A 23 -3.93 7.46 -8.60
C GLU A 23 -2.63 7.78 -7.88
N TRP A 24 -1.52 7.16 -8.31
CA TRP A 24 -0.19 7.48 -7.80
C TRP A 24 0.16 8.95 -7.99
N LEU A 25 -0.11 9.51 -9.18
CA LEU A 25 0.21 10.92 -9.47
C LEU A 25 -0.54 11.89 -8.56
N GLN A 26 -1.80 11.59 -8.21
CA GLN A 26 -2.56 12.39 -7.26
C GLN A 26 -2.04 12.23 -5.83
N PHE A 27 -1.78 10.98 -5.41
CA PHE A 27 -1.27 10.69 -4.08
C PHE A 27 0.10 11.32 -3.82
N ARG A 28 1.06 11.17 -4.77
CA ARG A 28 2.41 11.70 -4.62
C ARG A 28 2.43 13.22 -4.49
N GLU A 29 1.54 13.92 -5.19
CA GLU A 29 1.46 15.37 -5.15
C GLU A 29 0.99 15.84 -3.77
N ARG A 30 -0.05 15.19 -3.23
CA ARG A 30 -0.52 15.43 -1.86
C ARG A 30 0.57 15.19 -0.82
N VAL A 31 1.34 14.10 -0.95
CA VAL A 31 2.47 13.81 -0.06
C VAL A 31 3.60 14.84 -0.21
N ALA A 32 3.90 15.26 -1.43
CA ALA A 32 4.94 16.25 -1.71
C ALA A 32 4.62 17.61 -1.05
N GLN A 33 3.35 17.98 -0.98
CA GLN A 33 2.85 19.21 -0.37
C GLN A 33 2.80 19.19 1.17
N LEU A 34 3.06 18.05 1.82
CA LEU A 34 3.08 17.98 3.29
C LEU A 34 4.13 18.93 3.89
N PRO A 35 3.92 19.42 5.13
CA PRO A 35 4.89 20.29 5.80
C PRO A 35 6.20 19.56 6.09
N ILE A 36 7.28 20.31 6.35
CA ILE A 36 8.60 19.77 6.68
C ILE A 36 8.59 18.88 7.95
N THR A 37 7.64 19.10 8.84
CA THR A 37 7.44 18.26 10.03
C THR A 37 7.06 16.81 9.68
N ALA A 38 6.54 16.56 8.48
CA ALA A 38 6.22 15.24 7.97
C ALA A 38 7.33 14.63 7.07
N GLN A 39 8.58 15.11 7.16
CA GLN A 39 9.65 14.69 6.25
C GLN A 39 9.88 13.17 6.24
N TRP A 40 9.74 12.49 7.38
CA TRP A 40 9.87 11.03 7.45
C TRP A 40 8.78 10.31 6.65
N TRP A 41 7.55 10.83 6.66
CA TRP A 41 6.46 10.29 5.85
C TRP A 41 6.71 10.49 4.36
N LYS A 42 7.26 11.64 3.96
CA LYS A 42 7.71 11.84 2.57
C LYS A 42 8.78 10.82 2.16
N ARG A 43 9.75 10.53 3.04
CA ARG A 43 10.80 9.52 2.77
C ARG A 43 10.21 8.12 2.63
N ILE A 44 9.27 7.75 3.49
CA ILE A 44 8.59 6.45 3.43
C ILE A 44 7.85 6.31 2.09
N PHE A 45 6.95 7.24 1.78
CA PHE A 45 6.08 7.12 0.62
C PHE A 45 6.73 7.49 -0.71
N LEU A 46 7.48 8.58 -0.79
CA LEU A 46 8.10 9.03 -2.05
C LEU A 46 9.48 8.42 -2.25
N GLY A 47 10.27 8.29 -1.18
CA GLY A 47 11.63 7.78 -1.25
C GLY A 47 11.73 6.28 -1.54
N ASN A 48 10.68 5.51 -1.23
CA ASN A 48 10.61 4.07 -1.56
C ASN A 48 9.67 3.77 -2.73
N ALA A 49 9.21 4.80 -3.45
CA ALA A 49 8.34 4.60 -4.60
C ALA A 49 9.10 3.97 -5.76
N MET A 50 8.53 2.91 -6.34
CA MET A 50 9.11 2.20 -7.47
C MET A 50 8.04 1.95 -8.54
N ASP A 51 8.26 2.47 -9.73
CA ASP A 51 7.42 2.19 -10.89
C ASP A 51 7.66 0.76 -11.38
N ALA A 52 6.58 0.08 -11.77
CA ALA A 52 6.61 -1.25 -12.35
C ALA A 52 5.61 -1.33 -13.51
N GLU A 53 5.86 -2.25 -14.43
CA GLU A 53 4.99 -2.52 -15.56
C GLU A 53 4.41 -3.92 -15.43
N MET A 54 3.09 -4.00 -15.60
CA MET A 54 2.38 -5.27 -15.62
C MET A 54 2.63 -5.97 -16.94
N ASP A 55 3.06 -7.23 -16.88
CA ASP A 55 3.23 -8.02 -18.10
C ASP A 55 1.87 -8.39 -18.73
N ALA A 56 1.89 -8.92 -19.96
CA ALA A 56 0.69 -9.31 -20.69
C ALA A 56 -0.16 -10.39 -20.01
N THR A 57 0.38 -11.05 -18.97
CA THR A 57 -0.31 -12.07 -18.17
C THR A 57 -0.76 -11.54 -16.80
N GLY A 58 -0.62 -10.24 -16.55
CA GLY A 58 -1.05 -9.60 -15.31
C GLY A 58 -0.05 -9.71 -14.15
N ARG A 59 1.20 -10.11 -14.41
CA ARG A 59 2.22 -10.26 -13.35
C ARG A 59 2.98 -8.96 -13.15
N LEU A 60 3.35 -8.69 -11.89
CA LEU A 60 4.17 -7.57 -11.47
C LEU A 60 5.41 -8.08 -10.75
N LEU A 61 6.55 -7.43 -11.01
CA LEU A 61 7.79 -7.75 -10.33
C LEU A 61 8.01 -6.79 -9.16
N ILE A 62 8.09 -7.34 -7.95
CA ILE A 62 8.42 -6.59 -6.73
C ILE A 62 9.92 -6.75 -6.49
N SER A 63 10.63 -5.63 -6.32
CA SER A 63 12.08 -5.68 -6.12
C SER A 63 12.45 -6.39 -4.82
N PRO A 64 13.65 -7.00 -4.73
CA PRO A 64 14.14 -7.60 -3.50
C PRO A 64 14.08 -6.65 -2.29
N GLU A 65 14.42 -5.37 -2.47
CA GLU A 65 14.49 -4.37 -1.41
C GLU A 65 13.10 -4.06 -0.82
N LEU A 66 12.06 -4.03 -1.67
CA LEU A 66 10.68 -3.86 -1.20
C LEU A 66 10.18 -5.10 -0.48
N ARG A 67 10.51 -6.30 -0.99
CA ARG A 67 10.15 -7.56 -0.33
C ARG A 67 10.79 -7.69 1.05
N GLU A 68 12.08 -7.40 1.15
CA GLU A 68 12.81 -7.43 2.42
C GLU A 68 12.22 -6.44 3.43
N ALA A 69 11.91 -5.22 2.99
CA ALA A 69 11.39 -4.17 3.86
C ALA A 69 9.98 -4.44 4.42
N THR A 70 9.18 -5.27 3.76
CA THR A 70 7.81 -5.62 4.20
C THR A 70 7.67 -7.09 4.59
N GLY A 71 8.77 -7.85 4.63
CA GLY A 71 8.75 -9.27 4.98
C GLY A 71 7.97 -10.14 4.00
N LEU A 72 7.80 -9.73 2.74
CA LEU A 72 7.05 -10.51 1.75
C LEU A 72 7.79 -11.81 1.44
N THR A 73 7.16 -12.93 1.76
CA THR A 73 7.69 -14.27 1.51
C THR A 73 7.07 -14.91 0.26
N LYS A 74 6.34 -16.02 0.43
CA LYS A 74 5.79 -16.83 -0.66
C LYS A 74 4.29 -16.58 -0.87
N GLU A 75 3.54 -16.48 0.22
CA GLU A 75 2.10 -16.22 0.16
C GLU A 75 1.83 -14.75 0.41
N VAL A 76 1.19 -14.11 -0.55
CA VAL A 76 0.85 -12.69 -0.49
C VAL A 76 -0.66 -12.51 -0.55
N LEU A 77 -1.16 -11.53 0.19
CA LEU A 77 -2.54 -11.07 0.07
C LEU A 77 -2.56 -9.71 -0.61
N MET A 78 -3.57 -9.50 -1.45
CA MET A 78 -3.83 -8.21 -2.07
C MET A 78 -5.23 -7.75 -1.67
N LEU A 79 -5.32 -6.56 -1.08
CA LEU A 79 -6.56 -5.98 -0.58
C LEU A 79 -6.89 -4.72 -1.36
N GLY A 80 -8.12 -4.60 -1.85
CA GLY A 80 -8.58 -3.41 -2.54
C GLY A 80 -9.07 -2.35 -1.55
N MET A 81 -8.42 -1.18 -1.55
CA MET A 81 -8.72 -0.06 -0.65
C MET A 81 -9.33 1.14 -1.39
N GLY A 82 -10.03 0.87 -2.49
CA GLY A 82 -10.56 1.89 -3.40
C GLY A 82 -9.52 2.34 -4.41
N ALA A 83 -8.79 3.43 -4.12
CA ALA A 83 -7.85 4.06 -5.06
C ALA A 83 -6.50 3.32 -5.21
N HIS A 84 -6.25 2.32 -4.37
CA HIS A 84 -5.01 1.55 -4.38
C HIS A 84 -5.25 0.15 -3.81
N PHE A 85 -4.22 -0.69 -3.95
CA PHE A 85 -4.17 -1.99 -3.30
C PHE A 85 -3.12 -1.99 -2.21
N GLU A 86 -3.38 -2.77 -1.16
CA GLU A 86 -2.35 -3.15 -0.20
C GLU A 86 -1.86 -4.56 -0.54
N VAL A 87 -0.54 -4.74 -0.53
CA VAL A 87 0.12 -6.02 -0.75
C VAL A 87 0.83 -6.42 0.54
N TRP A 88 0.40 -7.54 1.10
CA TRP A 88 0.80 -8.02 2.40
C TRP A 88 1.45 -9.38 2.33
N ASP A 89 2.38 -9.66 3.25
CA ASP A 89 2.67 -11.03 3.63
C ASP A 89 1.43 -11.60 4.34
N LYS A 90 0.97 -12.78 3.90
CA LYS A 90 -0.31 -13.35 4.35
C LYS A 90 -0.37 -13.56 5.86
N ALA A 91 0.67 -14.17 6.43
CA ALA A 91 0.71 -14.47 7.87
C ALA A 91 0.73 -13.18 8.70
N THR A 92 1.48 -12.18 8.23
CA THR A 92 1.55 -10.86 8.87
C THR A 92 0.18 -10.17 8.89
N TYR A 93 -0.55 -10.20 7.78
CA TYR A 93 -1.89 -9.62 7.70
C TYR A 93 -2.90 -10.35 8.59
N GLU A 94 -2.95 -11.69 8.53
CA GLU A 94 -3.88 -12.49 9.34
C GLU A 94 -3.69 -12.24 10.85
N MET A 95 -2.44 -12.12 11.30
CA MET A 95 -2.12 -11.74 12.68
C MET A 95 -2.67 -10.35 13.03
N ARG A 96 -2.39 -9.34 12.21
CA ARG A 96 -2.87 -7.95 12.44
C ARG A 96 -4.38 -7.84 12.39
N GLU A 97 -5.02 -8.56 11.48
CA GLU A 97 -6.47 -8.60 11.36
C GLU A 97 -7.12 -9.23 12.60
N ALA A 98 -6.52 -10.32 13.13
CA ALA A 98 -6.98 -10.94 14.36
C ALA A 98 -6.85 -10.01 15.58
N GLU A 99 -5.77 -9.23 15.66
CA GLU A 99 -5.59 -8.19 16.70
C GLU A 99 -6.64 -7.07 16.56
N ALA A 100 -6.85 -6.56 15.34
CA ALA A 100 -7.81 -5.50 15.07
C ALA A 100 -9.26 -5.93 15.40
N ARG A 101 -9.64 -7.17 15.11
CA ARG A 101 -10.98 -7.71 15.42
C ARG A 101 -11.31 -7.79 16.91
N GLN A 102 -10.31 -7.77 17.79
CA GLN A 102 -10.53 -7.74 19.24
C GLN A 102 -10.89 -6.35 19.75
N GLN A 103 -10.66 -5.32 18.94
CA GLN A 103 -10.98 -3.94 19.29
C GLN A 103 -12.45 -3.65 18.94
N PRO A 104 -13.14 -2.79 19.71
CA PRO A 104 -14.49 -2.38 19.38
C PRO A 104 -14.50 -1.64 18.04
N MET A 105 -15.59 -1.78 17.28
CA MET A 105 -15.75 -1.06 16.04
C MET A 105 -15.65 0.45 16.30
N PRO A 106 -14.82 1.20 15.55
CA PRO A 106 -14.64 2.63 15.77
C PRO A 106 -15.95 3.40 15.68
N ALA A 107 -16.08 4.48 16.48
CA ALA A 107 -17.29 5.32 16.48
C ALA A 107 -17.63 5.91 15.11
N ALA A 108 -16.63 6.07 14.23
CA ALA A 108 -16.83 6.50 12.86
C ALA A 108 -17.78 5.58 12.06
N PHE A 109 -17.99 4.33 12.48
CA PHE A 109 -18.91 3.40 11.83
C PHE A 109 -20.35 3.48 12.35
N GLN A 110 -20.63 4.28 13.40
CA GLN A 110 -21.96 4.36 14.01
C GLN A 110 -23.04 4.85 13.03
N ASP A 111 -22.68 5.74 12.10
CA ASP A 111 -23.61 6.30 11.12
C ASP A 111 -23.78 5.43 9.85
N PHE A 112 -23.04 4.32 9.74
CA PHE A 112 -23.05 3.43 8.58
C PHE A 112 -23.87 2.15 8.79
N VAL A 113 -24.24 1.86 10.04
CA VAL A 113 -25.05 0.71 10.40
C VAL A 113 -26.48 1.20 10.63
N LEU A 114 -27.43 0.75 9.79
CA LEU A 114 -28.86 0.91 10.02
C LEU A 114 -29.31 0.14 11.27
#